data_AF-A0A1Y2EW26-F1
#
_entry.id   AF-A0A1Y2EW26-F1
#
_cell.length_a   1.000
_cell.length_b   1.000
_cell.length_c   1.000
_cell.angle_alpha   90.00
_cell.angle_beta   90.00
_cell.angle_gamma   90.00
#
_symmetry.space_group_name_H-M   'P 1'
#
loop_
_entity.id
_entity.type
_entity.pdbx_description
1 polymer ?
#
loop_
_entity_poly.entity_id
_entity_poly.type
_entity_poly.pdbx_seq_one_letter_code
_entity_poly.pdbx_strand_id
1 'polypeptide(L)'
;MARGGELTKAVYKGEHDHFIVIVESEDIVQKWRKDSSIPLSEVANSFDVFTGNGAQGILERPSKQQLEGEFGSTHQDDIVKKIITEGKLETSKTPNKQGDRNQTNANGSGR
;
A
#
# COMPACT_ATOMS: atom_id res chain seq x y z
N MET A 1 16.03 15.65 -8.48
CA MET A 1 15.45 15.36 -7.15
C MET A 1 15.30 13.85 -7.02
N ALA A 2 15.95 13.24 -6.04
CA ALA A 2 15.80 11.80 -5.79
C ALA A 2 14.36 11.55 -5.30
N ARG A 3 13.57 10.81 -6.10
CA ARG A 3 12.27 10.29 -5.68
C ARG A 3 12.53 9.32 -4.52
N GLY A 4 12.52 9.84 -3.29
CA GLY A 4 12.43 8.99 -2.10
C GLY A 4 11.20 8.10 -2.29
N GLY A 5 11.42 6.80 -2.45
CA GLY A 5 10.40 5.83 -2.83
C GLY A 5 9.36 5.65 -1.74
N GLU A 6 8.42 6.59 -1.66
CA GLU A 6 7.19 6.46 -0.88
C GLU A 6 6.28 5.49 -1.64
N LEU A 7 6.34 4.20 -1.26
CA LEU A 7 5.46 3.18 -1.81
C LEU A 7 4.11 3.31 -1.11
N THR A 8 3.09 3.66 -1.87
CA THR A 8 1.71 3.62 -1.40
C THR A 8 1.16 2.22 -1.65
N LYS A 9 0.63 1.58 -0.62
CA LYS A 9 -0.03 0.28 -0.75
C LYS A 9 -1.46 0.35 -0.25
N ALA A 10 -2.38 -0.25 -0.98
CA ALA A 10 -3.75 -0.46 -0.54
C ALA A 10 -3.83 -1.79 0.21
N VAL A 11 -4.20 -1.73 1.49
CA VAL A 11 -4.38 -2.88 2.37
C VAL A 11 -5.86 -3.08 2.61
N TYR A 12 -6.40 -4.20 2.15
CA TYR A 12 -7.75 -4.65 2.42
C TYR A 12 -7.71 -5.74 3.48
N LYS A 13 -8.49 -5.55 4.56
CA LYS A 13 -8.62 -6.53 5.62
C LYS A 13 -9.85 -7.38 5.34
N GLY A 14 -9.62 -8.61 4.90
CA GLY A 14 -10.66 -9.62 4.72
C GLY A 14 -11.11 -10.24 6.03
N GLU A 15 -11.93 -11.29 5.93
CA GLU A 15 -12.43 -12.02 7.10
C GLU A 15 -11.31 -12.83 7.77
N HIS A 16 -10.50 -13.49 6.94
CA HIS A 16 -9.41 -14.37 7.40
C HIS A 16 -8.02 -13.85 7.07
N ASP A 17 -7.85 -13.21 5.91
CA ASP A 17 -6.57 -12.81 5.34
C ASP A 17 -6.52 -11.30 5.03
N HIS A 18 -5.31 -10.75 4.89
CA HIS A 18 -5.12 -9.37 4.42
C HIS A 18 -4.63 -9.37 2.98
N PHE A 19 -5.25 -8.57 2.14
CA PHE A 19 -4.87 -8.40 0.74
C PHE A 19 -4.19 -7.05 0.54
N ILE A 20 -3.08 -7.05 -0.18
CA ILE A 20 -2.20 -5.89 -0.33
C ILE A 20 -1.93 -5.70 -1.82
N VAL A 21 -2.16 -4.47 -2.31
CA VAL A 21 -1.87 -4.07 -3.69
C VAL A 21 -0.99 -2.83 -3.67
N ILE A 22 0.06 -2.80 -4.50
CA ILE A 22 0.92 -1.63 -4.66
C ILE A 22 0.26 -0.67 -5.65
N VAL A 23 0.04 0.56 -5.22
CA VAL A 23 -0.52 1.64 -6.05
C VAL A 23 0.52 2.72 -6.30
N GLU A 24 0.30 3.52 -7.34
CA GLU A 24 1.22 4.59 -7.68
C GLU A 24 1.23 5.68 -6.60
N SER A 25 0.06 6.14 -6.15
CA SER A 25 -0.06 7.18 -5.12
C SER A 25 -1.47 7.23 -4.51
N GLU A 26 -1.59 7.79 -3.31
CA GLU A 26 -2.91 8.00 -2.71
C GLU A 26 -3.77 8.99 -3.50
N ASP A 27 -3.15 10.01 -4.12
CA ASP A 27 -3.86 11.04 -4.89
C ASP A 27 -4.57 10.45 -6.13
N ILE A 28 -3.90 9.56 -6.86
CA ILE A 28 -4.48 8.93 -8.04
C ILE A 28 -5.60 7.95 -7.66
N VAL A 29 -5.48 7.27 -6.52
CA VAL A 29 -6.57 6.46 -5.97
C VAL A 29 -7.77 7.32 -5.58
N GLN A 30 -7.55 8.45 -4.91
CA GLN A 30 -8.62 9.39 -4.53
C GLN A 30 -9.31 9.97 -5.76
N LYS A 31 -8.54 10.29 -6.81
CA LYS A 31 -9.08 10.71 -8.11
C LYS A 31 -9.89 9.60 -8.75
N TRP A 32 -9.36 8.38 -8.81
CA TRP A 32 -10.04 7.23 -9.39
C TRP A 32 -11.35 6.87 -8.66
N ARG A 33 -11.37 7.01 -7.33
CA ARG A 33 -12.60 6.86 -6.52
C ARG A 33 -13.68 7.89 -6.85
N LYS A 34 -13.29 9.07 -7.34
CA LYS A 34 -14.21 10.12 -7.80
C LYS A 34 -14.56 9.99 -9.28
N ASP A 35 -13.59 9.56 -10.09
CA ASP A 35 -13.68 9.45 -11.54
C ASP A 35 -13.15 8.08 -11.99
N SER A 36 -14.08 7.14 -12.18
CA SER A 36 -13.75 5.79 -12.62
C SER A 36 -13.44 5.67 -14.12
N SER A 37 -13.25 6.79 -14.83
CA SER A 37 -12.77 6.80 -16.22
C SER A 37 -11.27 6.55 -16.33
N ILE A 38 -10.54 6.71 -15.22
CA ILE A 38 -9.10 6.42 -15.15
C ILE A 38 -8.91 4.89 -15.12
N PRO A 39 -8.06 4.32 -15.98
CA PRO A 39 -7.82 2.88 -15.99
C PRO A 39 -7.00 2.46 -14.76
N LEU A 40 -7.30 1.28 -14.21
CA LEU A 40 -6.58 0.74 -13.05
C LEU A 40 -5.07 0.57 -13.31
N SER A 41 -4.65 0.43 -14.57
CA SER A 41 -3.23 0.39 -14.95
C SER A 41 -2.47 1.69 -14.67
N GLU A 42 -3.16 2.84 -14.60
CA GLU A 42 -2.55 4.11 -14.18
C GLU A 42 -2.57 4.28 -12.66
N VAL A 43 -3.46 3.59 -11.96
CA VAL A 43 -3.61 3.69 -10.49
C VAL A 43 -2.74 2.67 -9.77
N ALA A 44 -2.76 1.43 -10.23
CA ALA A 44 -2.01 0.31 -9.70
C ALA A 44 -0.65 0.24 -10.40
N ASN A 45 0.43 0.26 -9.61
CA ASN A 45 1.77 0.12 -10.16
C ASN A 45 1.98 -1.31 -10.71
N SER A 46 1.26 -2.29 -10.15
CA SER A 46 1.18 -3.66 -10.64
C SER A 46 -0.16 -4.29 -10.25
N PHE A 47 -0.68 -5.17 -11.09
CA PHE A 47 -1.90 -5.97 -10.83
C PHE A 47 -1.63 -7.20 -9.94
N ASP A 48 -0.45 -7.25 -9.32
CA ASP A 48 -0.12 -8.30 -8.36
C ASP A 48 -0.86 -8.04 -7.05
N VAL A 49 -1.74 -8.99 -6.71
CA VAL A 49 -2.42 -9.04 -5.43
C VAL A 49 -1.58 -9.93 -4.54
N PHE A 50 -1.17 -9.39 -3.40
CA PHE A 50 -0.49 -10.15 -2.36
C PHE A 50 -1.45 -10.42 -1.22
N THR A 51 -1.32 -11.57 -0.58
CA THR A 51 -1.93 -11.89 0.71
C THR A 51 -0.86 -11.99 1.77
N GLY A 52 -1.17 -11.57 2.99
CA GLY A 52 -0.21 -11.55 4.09
C GLY A 52 -0.85 -11.83 5.43
N ASN A 53 -0.26 -12.76 6.17
CA ASN A 53 -0.61 -13.02 7.56
C ASN A 53 0.22 -12.12 8.49
N GLY A 54 -0.25 -10.88 8.68
CA GLY A 54 0.26 -9.96 9.70
C GLY A 54 1.10 -8.77 9.19
N ALA A 55 1.35 -7.81 10.08
CA ALA A 55 1.92 -6.48 9.77
C ALA A 55 3.35 -6.46 9.19
N GLN A 56 4.06 -7.60 9.19
CA GLN A 56 5.38 -7.80 8.57
C GLN A 56 5.47 -9.15 7.83
N GLY A 57 4.33 -9.78 7.55
CA GLY A 57 4.25 -11.15 7.03
C GLY A 57 4.72 -11.29 5.58
N ILE A 58 5.11 -12.51 5.24
CA ILE A 58 5.49 -12.91 3.88
C ILE A 58 4.34 -12.54 2.93
N LEU A 59 4.63 -11.71 1.94
CA LEU A 59 3.70 -11.38 0.87
C LEU A 59 3.68 -12.56 -0.11
N GLU A 60 2.59 -13.32 -0.08
CA GLU A 60 2.38 -14.44 -0.99
C GLU A 60 1.27 -14.13 -1.98
N ARG A 61 1.18 -14.89 -3.06
CA ARG A 61 0.05 -14.75 -3.99
C ARG A 61 -1.13 -15.56 -3.46
N PRO A 62 -2.32 -14.96 -3.27
CA PRO A 62 -3.48 -15.71 -2.82
C PRO A 62 -3.90 -16.73 -3.88
N SER A 63 -4.42 -17.87 -3.41
CA SER A 63 -4.98 -18.88 -4.30
C SER A 63 -6.34 -18.42 -4.86
N LYS A 64 -6.72 -18.92 -6.05
CA LYS A 64 -8.03 -18.59 -6.66
C LYS A 64 -9.21 -18.86 -5.72
N GLN A 65 -9.14 -19.91 -4.90
CA GLN A 65 -10.16 -20.22 -3.90
C GLN A 65 -10.29 -19.14 -2.81
N GLN A 66 -9.16 -18.58 -2.35
CA GLN A 66 -9.20 -17.48 -1.37
C GLN A 66 -9.81 -16.23 -1.98
N LEU A 67 -9.45 -15.93 -3.23
CA LEU A 67 -9.99 -14.78 -3.96
C LEU A 67 -11.50 -14.91 -4.18
N GLU A 68 -11.96 -16.09 -4.60
CA GLU A 68 -13.39 -16.34 -4.81
C GLU A 68 -14.17 -16.34 -3.49
N GLY A 69 -13.60 -16.86 -2.39
CA GLY A 69 -14.23 -16.85 -1.08
C GLY A 69 -14.37 -15.45 -0.47
N GLU A 70 -13.34 -14.61 -0.60
CA GLU A 70 -13.32 -13.26 0.00
C GLU A 70 -13.96 -12.20 -0.90
N PHE A 71 -13.67 -12.22 -2.20
CA PHE A 71 -14.12 -11.20 -3.15
C PHE A 71 -15.31 -11.65 -4.00
N GLY A 72 -15.62 -12.95 -4.05
CA GLY A 72 -16.62 -13.50 -4.98
C GLY A 72 -16.16 -13.54 -6.44
N SER A 73 -14.88 -13.25 -6.70
CA SER A 73 -14.30 -13.16 -8.04
C SER A 73 -12.90 -13.74 -8.07
N THR A 74 -12.53 -14.35 -9.19
CA THR A 74 -11.16 -14.83 -9.46
C THR A 74 -10.39 -13.87 -10.39
N HIS A 75 -11.04 -12.79 -10.82
CA HIS A 75 -10.44 -11.78 -11.70
C HIS A 75 -9.64 -10.77 -10.89
N GLN A 76 -8.31 -10.76 -11.09
CA GLN A 76 -7.40 -9.84 -10.40
C GLN A 76 -7.80 -8.37 -10.59
N ASP A 77 -8.27 -7.99 -11.78
CA ASP A 77 -8.71 -6.62 -12.07
C ASP A 77 -9.85 -6.17 -11.14
N ASP A 78 -10.85 -7.04 -10.96
CA ASP A 78 -12.02 -6.78 -10.12
C ASP A 78 -11.65 -6.73 -8.62
N ILE A 79 -10.74 -7.63 -8.21
CA ILE A 79 -10.20 -7.68 -6.85
C ILE A 79 -9.39 -6.43 -6.54
N VAL A 80 -8.47 -6.02 -7.43
CA VAL A 80 -7.67 -4.79 -7.30
C VAL A 80 -8.60 -3.58 -7.19
N LYS A 81 -9.61 -3.51 -8.06
CA LYS A 81 -10.63 -2.47 -8.03
C LYS A 81 -11.30 -2.39 -6.66
N LYS A 82 -11.69 -3.53 -6.11
CA LYS A 82 -12.37 -3.62 -4.81
C LYS A 82 -11.44 -3.27 -3.65
N ILE A 83 -10.19 -3.73 -3.66
CA ILE A 83 -9.16 -3.39 -2.67
C ILE A 83 -8.87 -1.90 -2.68
N ILE A 84 -8.79 -1.26 -3.84
CA ILE A 84 -8.56 0.20 -3.95
C ILE A 84 -9.81 0.98 -3.48
N THR A 85 -11.01 0.43 -3.71
CA THR A 85 -12.27 1.06 -3.35
C THR A 85 -12.59 0.92 -1.87
N GLU A 86 -12.40 -0.25 -1.27
CA GLU A 86 -12.80 -0.55 0.11
C GLU A 86 -11.61 -0.67 1.07
N GLY A 87 -10.42 -0.92 0.54
CA GLY A 87 -9.20 -1.04 1.31
C GLY A 87 -8.67 0.32 1.79
N LYS A 88 -7.71 0.23 2.70
CA LYS A 88 -7.07 1.36 3.35
C LYS A 88 -5.72 1.62 2.70
N LEU A 89 -5.50 2.86 2.27
CA LEU A 89 -4.21 3.27 1.75
C LEU A 89 -3.23 3.46 2.91
N GLU A 90 -2.13 2.72 2.86
CA GLU A 90 -1.00 2.87 3.75
C GLU A 90 0.21 3.31 2.94
N THR A 91 0.65 4.54 3.20
CA THR A 91 1.89 5.06 2.65
C THR A 91 3.04 4.50 3.49
N SER A 92 3.69 3.44 3.00
CA SER A 92 4.94 2.99 3.60
C SER A 92 6.05 3.94 3.19
N LYS A 93 6.17 5.02 3.97
CA LYS A 93 7.44 5.70 4.11
C LYS A 93 8.38 4.66 4.69
N THR A 94 9.25 4.08 3.86
CA THR A 94 10.40 3.38 4.41
C THR A 94 10.97 4.34 5.46
N PRO A 95 11.15 3.91 6.72
CA PRO A 95 11.89 4.73 7.65
C PRO A 95 13.31 4.74 7.09
N ASN A 96 13.58 5.65 6.15
CA ASN A 96 14.89 6.22 6.09
C ASN A 96 15.10 6.71 7.53
N LYS A 97 16.02 6.05 8.21
CA LYS A 97 16.60 6.52 9.45
C LYS A 97 16.84 8.02 9.30
N GLN A 98 15.91 8.82 9.77
CA GLN A 98 16.25 10.04 10.47
C GLN A 98 16.51 9.53 11.90
N GLY A 99 17.68 9.00 12.23
CA GLY A 99 18.96 9.49 11.74
C GLY A 99 19.16 10.95 12.14
N ASP A 100 18.52 11.43 13.20
CA ASP A 100 19.07 12.49 14.05
C ASP A 100 18.42 12.48 15.45
N ARG A 101 18.78 11.49 16.26
CA ARG A 101 18.95 11.74 17.70
C ARG A 101 20.41 12.11 17.93
N ASN A 102 20.88 13.17 17.29
CA ASN A 102 22.09 13.84 17.74
C ASN A 102 21.68 15.17 18.38
N GLN A 103 21.01 15.09 19.52
CA GLN A 103 20.98 16.21 20.47
C GLN A 103 22.36 16.33 21.16
N THR A 104 23.43 16.56 20.41
CA THR A 104 24.60 17.23 20.98
C THR A 104 24.29 18.71 21.02
N ASN A 105 23.52 19.13 22.02
CA ASN A 105 23.54 20.54 22.40
C ASN A 105 24.82 20.79 23.21
N ALA A 106 25.95 20.80 22.50
CA ALA A 106 27.14 21.51 22.95
C ALA A 106 26.89 22.99 22.70
N ASN A 107 26.36 23.70 23.70
CA ASN A 107 26.45 25.15 23.76
C ASN A 107 26.54 25.61 25.21
N GLY A 108 27.71 26.16 25.55
CA GLY A 108 27.99 26.73 26.86
C GLY A 108 29.46 27.05 27.06
N SER A 109 30.12 27.66 26.07
CA SER A 109 31.31 28.48 26.34
C SER A 109 30.91 29.65 27.23
N GLY A 110 31.62 29.90 28.33
CA GLY A 110 31.51 31.17 29.02
C GLY A 110 31.97 31.20 30.46
N ARG A 111 33.29 31.45 30.63
CA ARG A 111 34.00 31.92 31.84
C ARG A 111 34.57 30.87 32.78
#